data_AF-A0A371WR58-F1
#
_entry.id   AF-A0A371WR58-F1
#
_cell.length_a   1.000
_cell.length_b   1.000
_cell.length_c   1.000
_cell.angle_alpha   90.00
_cell.angle_beta   90.00
_cell.angle_gamma   90.00
#
_symmetry.space_group_name_H-M   'P 1'
#
loop_
_entity.id
_entity.type
_entity.pdbx_description
1 polymer ?
#
loop_
_entity_poly.entity_id
_entity_poly.type
_entity_poly.pdbx_seq_one_letter_code
_entity_poly.pdbx_strand_id
1 'polypeptide(L)'
;MTAATFLVRARSLVGDADNWRDSAEKVLFWAQCSLRQPGVNWYNDQAFALVDRCFKIKEHTFDFMIRRDLDAIKVVYRQIADFYGTVKGGTEYLNVGPAIRPNDMAYANVGGWAKKDKTGLTFVLARCDNPPTDDETLTDIIMHESVHFAGGIDHFNIGGDPNNPAYGTKVFTLNNKQALKNASTYSYFAYLARMPNIQWATAT
;
A
#
# COMPACT_ATOMS: atom_id res chain seq x y z
N MET A 1 -23.40 -8.90 9.22
CA MET A 1 -23.46 -8.76 7.75
C MET A 1 -23.15 -10.14 7.17
N THR A 2 -23.75 -10.60 6.07
CA THR A 2 -23.33 -11.90 5.48
C THR A 2 -21.99 -11.75 4.75
N ALA A 3 -21.24 -12.84 4.57
CA ALA A 3 -20.01 -12.84 3.77
C ALA A 3 -20.22 -12.28 2.36
N ALA A 4 -21.36 -12.60 1.72
CA ALA A 4 -21.71 -12.08 0.40
C ALA A 4 -21.92 -10.56 0.41
N THR A 5 -22.68 -10.02 1.37
CA THR A 5 -22.87 -8.56 1.51
C THR A 5 -21.55 -7.85 1.83
N PHE A 6 -20.68 -8.47 2.64
CA PHE A 6 -19.36 -7.94 2.94
C PHE A 6 -18.49 -7.85 1.68
N LEU A 7 -18.45 -8.90 0.85
CA LEU A 7 -17.69 -8.87 -0.39
C LEU A 7 -18.18 -7.82 -1.39
N VAL A 8 -19.49 -7.55 -1.43
CA VAL A 8 -20.04 -6.44 -2.24
C VAL A 8 -19.51 -5.09 -1.75
N ARG A 9 -19.50 -4.85 -0.43
CA ARG A 9 -18.91 -3.63 0.18
C ARG A 9 -17.41 -3.55 -0.08
N ALA A 10 -16.67 -4.63 0.13
CA ALA A 10 -15.23 -4.65 -0.14
C ALA A 10 -14.94 -4.33 -1.62
N ARG A 11 -15.73 -4.88 -2.54
CA ARG A 11 -15.60 -4.61 -3.98
C ARG A 11 -15.91 -3.15 -4.32
N SER A 12 -16.88 -2.50 -3.68
CA SER A 12 -17.13 -1.07 -3.91
C SER A 12 -15.97 -0.19 -3.42
N LEU A 13 -15.32 -0.57 -2.31
CA LEU A 13 -14.19 0.16 -1.73
C LEU A 13 -12.87 -0.05 -2.48
N VAL A 14 -12.79 -0.99 -3.42
CA VAL A 14 -11.64 -1.06 -4.36
C VAL A 14 -11.49 0.24 -5.13
N GLY A 15 -12.59 0.95 -5.45
CA GLY A 15 -12.52 2.27 -6.09
C GLY A 15 -11.81 3.30 -5.22
N ASP A 16 -12.08 3.31 -3.93
CA ASP A 16 -11.45 4.24 -2.97
C ASP A 16 -9.97 3.89 -2.75
N ALA A 17 -9.66 2.60 -2.61
CA ALA A 17 -8.28 2.13 -2.52
C ALA A 17 -7.48 2.49 -3.79
N ASP A 18 -8.12 2.45 -4.96
CA ASP A 18 -7.51 2.85 -6.22
C ASP A 18 -7.22 4.36 -6.29
N ASN A 19 -8.09 5.19 -5.70
CA ASN A 19 -7.84 6.63 -5.56
C ASN A 19 -6.64 6.91 -4.64
N TRP A 20 -6.47 6.15 -3.56
CA TRP A 20 -5.30 6.27 -2.67
C TRP A 20 -4.02 5.88 -3.42
N ARG A 21 -4.06 4.78 -4.18
CA ARG A 21 -2.97 4.34 -5.05
C ARG A 21 -2.60 5.40 -6.08
N ASP A 22 -3.57 5.96 -6.80
CA ASP A 22 -3.32 7.00 -7.81
C ASP A 22 -2.69 8.26 -7.19
N SER A 23 -3.14 8.63 -5.99
CA SER A 23 -2.55 9.73 -5.22
C SER A 23 -1.08 9.44 -4.89
N ALA A 24 -0.76 8.22 -4.46
CA ALA A 24 0.63 7.80 -4.20
C ALA A 24 1.51 7.89 -5.45
N GLU A 25 1.02 7.43 -6.62
CA GLU A 25 1.77 7.52 -7.88
C GLU A 25 2.04 8.98 -8.30
N LYS A 26 1.09 9.89 -8.08
CA LYS A 26 1.28 11.32 -8.31
C LYS A 26 2.35 11.90 -7.38
N VAL A 27 2.33 11.58 -6.09
CA VAL A 27 3.38 12.03 -5.16
C VAL A 27 4.75 11.49 -5.58
N LEU A 28 4.84 10.21 -5.98
CA LEU A 28 6.09 9.62 -6.48
C LEU A 28 6.60 10.34 -7.73
N PHE A 29 5.72 10.71 -8.66
CA PHE A 29 6.09 11.52 -9.83
C PHE A 29 6.70 12.87 -9.40
N TRP A 30 6.07 13.59 -8.49
CA TRP A 30 6.59 14.88 -8.01
C TRP A 30 7.89 14.75 -7.21
N ALA A 31 8.03 13.68 -6.43
CA ALA A 31 9.28 13.34 -5.75
C ALA A 31 10.42 13.10 -6.75
N GLN A 32 10.16 12.37 -7.85
CA GLN A 32 11.12 12.19 -8.95
C GLN A 32 11.50 13.51 -9.63
N CYS A 33 10.56 14.46 -9.74
CA CYS A 33 10.85 15.81 -10.23
C CYS A 33 11.78 16.58 -9.29
N SER A 34 11.55 16.56 -7.97
CA SER A 34 12.43 17.20 -6.98
C SER A 34 13.86 16.63 -7.06
N LEU A 35 14.03 15.32 -7.21
CA LEU A 35 15.35 14.70 -7.35
C LEU A 35 16.12 15.14 -8.62
N ARG A 36 15.42 15.58 -9.67
CA ARG A 36 16.06 16.11 -10.89
C ARG A 36 16.35 17.61 -10.78
N GLN A 37 15.53 18.34 -10.03
CA GLN A 37 15.58 19.79 -9.91
C GLN A 37 15.26 20.23 -8.46
N PRO A 38 16.19 20.02 -7.50
CA PRO A 38 15.94 20.31 -6.10
C PRO A 38 15.69 21.80 -5.86
N GLY A 39 14.72 22.16 -5.01
CA GLY A 39 14.49 23.54 -4.57
C GLY A 39 13.79 24.45 -5.60
N VAL A 40 13.39 23.91 -6.75
CA VAL A 40 12.69 24.68 -7.79
C VAL A 40 11.20 24.80 -7.49
N ASN A 41 10.61 23.79 -6.84
CA ASN A 41 9.18 23.75 -6.56
C ASN A 41 8.93 23.16 -5.16
N TRP A 42 8.43 24.00 -4.26
CA TRP A 42 8.12 23.64 -2.88
C TRP A 42 7.18 22.43 -2.76
N TYR A 43 6.24 22.28 -3.69
CA TYR A 43 5.31 21.16 -3.72
C TYR A 43 6.03 19.84 -4.04
N ASN A 44 6.97 19.87 -5.00
CA ASN A 44 7.79 18.70 -5.34
C ASN A 44 8.69 18.30 -4.16
N ASP A 45 9.24 19.29 -3.45
CA ASP A 45 10.09 19.06 -2.28
C ASP A 45 9.28 18.45 -1.12
N GLN A 46 8.03 18.88 -0.91
CA GLN A 46 7.13 18.24 0.06
C GLN A 46 6.77 16.80 -0.33
N ALA A 47 6.53 16.54 -1.61
CA ALA A 47 6.31 15.17 -2.10
C ALA A 47 7.53 14.28 -1.83
N PHE A 48 8.73 14.78 -2.13
CA PHE A 48 9.98 14.07 -1.85
C PHE A 48 10.18 13.82 -0.35
N ALA A 49 9.89 14.82 0.49
CA ALA A 49 9.94 14.69 1.94
C ALA A 49 8.94 13.66 2.48
N LEU A 50 7.73 13.58 1.92
CA LEU A 50 6.75 12.56 2.31
C LEU A 50 7.26 11.15 1.98
N VAL A 51 7.78 10.95 0.76
CA VAL A 51 8.34 9.65 0.35
C VAL A 51 9.51 9.27 1.26
N ASP A 52 10.41 10.20 1.55
CA ASP A 52 11.51 9.97 2.49
C ASP A 52 11.03 9.66 3.90
N ARG A 53 10.01 10.36 4.40
CA ARG A 53 9.46 10.08 5.73
C ARG A 53 8.93 8.65 5.85
N CYS A 54 8.27 8.16 4.81
CA CYS A 54 7.71 6.80 4.75
C CYS A 54 8.77 5.72 4.47
N PHE A 55 9.65 5.93 3.49
CA PHE A 55 10.54 4.88 2.94
C PHE A 55 12.03 5.09 3.22
N LYS A 56 12.41 6.18 3.89
CA LYS A 56 13.78 6.52 4.27
C LYS A 56 14.75 6.53 3.10
N ILE A 57 14.29 6.94 1.91
CA ILE A 57 15.08 6.92 0.69
C ILE A 57 16.36 7.78 0.78
N LYS A 58 16.40 8.79 1.67
CA LYS A 58 17.60 9.62 1.93
C LYS A 58 18.62 8.97 2.87
N GLU A 59 18.38 7.74 3.36
CA GLU A 59 19.45 6.93 3.97
C GLU A 59 20.52 6.56 2.93
N HIS A 60 20.19 6.61 1.64
CA HIS A 60 21.15 6.45 0.56
C HIS A 60 21.98 7.71 0.33
N THR A 61 23.29 7.51 0.17
CA THR A 61 24.24 8.56 -0.18
C THR A 61 24.26 8.89 -1.67
N PHE A 62 23.78 7.97 -2.52
CA PHE A 62 23.86 8.11 -3.97
C PHE A 62 22.48 8.22 -4.62
N ASP A 63 22.31 9.24 -5.46
CA ASP A 63 21.06 9.53 -6.18
C ASP A 63 20.53 8.34 -6.99
N PHE A 64 21.40 7.50 -7.55
CA PHE A 64 20.96 6.35 -8.34
C PHE A 64 20.23 5.31 -7.47
N MET A 65 20.59 5.17 -6.19
CA MET A 65 19.90 4.28 -5.26
C MET A 65 18.53 4.85 -4.88
N ILE A 66 18.45 6.16 -4.65
CA ILE A 66 17.18 6.86 -4.42
C ILE A 66 16.23 6.67 -5.62
N ARG A 67 16.73 6.83 -6.85
CA ARG A 67 15.96 6.61 -8.08
C ARG A 67 15.47 5.18 -8.19
N ARG A 68 16.35 4.20 -7.93
CA ARG A 68 15.99 2.78 -7.94
C ARG A 68 14.85 2.50 -6.94
N ASP A 69 14.94 3.00 -5.72
CA ASP A 69 13.92 2.80 -4.71
C ASP A 69 12.58 3.45 -5.12
N LEU A 70 12.61 4.68 -5.65
CA LEU A 70 11.41 5.35 -6.18
C LEU A 70 10.76 4.55 -7.31
N ASP A 71 11.55 4.06 -8.27
CA ASP A 71 11.05 3.25 -9.38
C ASP A 71 10.47 1.93 -8.88
N ALA A 72 11.11 1.31 -7.90
CA ALA A 72 10.64 0.06 -7.31
C ALA A 72 9.31 0.23 -6.56
N ILE A 73 9.16 1.28 -5.76
CA ILE A 73 7.87 1.62 -5.11
C ILE A 73 6.78 1.83 -6.17
N LYS A 74 7.11 2.53 -7.26
CA LYS A 74 6.17 2.77 -8.37
C LYS A 74 5.74 1.48 -9.06
N VAL A 75 6.64 0.51 -9.22
CA VAL A 75 6.30 -0.81 -9.78
C VAL A 75 5.23 -1.51 -8.94
N VAL A 76 5.32 -1.44 -7.60
CA VAL A 76 4.30 -2.01 -6.70
C VAL A 76 2.93 -1.37 -6.96
N TYR A 77 2.86 -0.03 -6.98
CA TYR A 77 1.58 0.66 -7.22
C TYR A 77 0.98 0.39 -8.61
N ARG A 78 1.79 0.23 -9.64
CA ARG A 78 1.33 -0.17 -10.98
C ARG A 78 0.73 -1.58 -10.99
N GLN A 79 1.36 -2.51 -10.28
CA GLN A 79 0.80 -3.86 -10.16
C GLN A 79 -0.54 -3.86 -9.41
N ILE A 80 -0.67 -3.02 -8.39
CA ILE A 80 -1.93 -2.80 -7.66
C ILE A 80 -2.99 -2.19 -8.60
N ALA A 81 -2.61 -1.25 -9.47
CA ALA A 81 -3.48 -0.69 -10.49
C ALA A 81 -4.07 -1.76 -11.41
N ASP A 82 -3.21 -2.64 -11.94
CA ASP A 82 -3.62 -3.75 -12.81
C ASP A 82 -4.54 -4.73 -12.07
N PHE A 83 -4.23 -5.01 -10.80
CA PHE A 83 -5.05 -5.84 -9.92
C PHE A 83 -6.44 -5.24 -9.72
N TYR A 84 -6.53 -3.97 -9.31
CA TYR A 84 -7.82 -3.29 -9.12
C TYR A 84 -8.61 -3.14 -10.41
N GLY A 85 -7.94 -2.91 -11.55
CA GLY A 85 -8.59 -2.93 -12.87
C GLY A 85 -9.27 -4.28 -13.14
N THR A 86 -8.61 -5.37 -12.77
CA THR A 86 -9.13 -6.74 -12.95
C THR A 86 -10.32 -7.05 -12.03
N VAL A 87 -10.27 -6.61 -10.77
CA VAL A 87 -11.38 -6.75 -9.82
C VAL A 87 -12.60 -5.93 -10.27
N LYS A 88 -12.40 -4.69 -10.72
CA LYS A 88 -13.47 -3.82 -11.27
C LYS A 88 -14.08 -4.40 -12.54
N GLY A 89 -13.30 -5.12 -13.35
CA GLY A 89 -13.77 -5.85 -14.53
C GLY A 89 -14.60 -7.10 -14.22
N GLY A 90 -14.87 -7.40 -12.94
CA GLY A 90 -15.71 -8.52 -12.52
C GLY A 90 -14.98 -9.84 -12.36
N THR A 91 -13.65 -9.87 -12.45
CA THR A 91 -12.87 -11.10 -12.19
C THR A 91 -12.70 -11.29 -10.68
N GLU A 92 -13.03 -12.49 -10.18
CA GLU A 92 -13.01 -12.79 -8.75
C GLU A 92 -11.58 -12.99 -8.22
N TYR A 93 -11.09 -11.99 -7.48
CA TYR A 93 -9.87 -12.06 -6.67
C TYR A 93 -10.10 -11.56 -5.23
N LEU A 94 -11.37 -11.37 -4.84
CA LEU A 94 -11.75 -11.04 -3.47
C LEU A 94 -12.55 -12.23 -2.92
N ASN A 95 -12.04 -12.83 -1.86
CA ASN A 95 -12.56 -14.06 -1.27
C ASN A 95 -12.85 -13.88 0.21
N VAL A 96 -13.62 -14.81 0.79
CA VAL A 96 -13.79 -14.95 2.24
C VAL A 96 -13.32 -16.33 2.65
N GLY A 97 -12.56 -16.41 3.74
CA GLY A 97 -11.96 -17.66 4.21
C GLY A 97 -11.72 -17.70 5.71
N PRO A 98 -11.23 -18.83 6.23
CA PRO A 98 -10.85 -18.93 7.65
C PRO A 98 -9.63 -18.05 7.94
N ALA A 99 -9.48 -17.67 9.21
CA ALA A 99 -8.29 -16.96 9.68
C ALA A 99 -7.06 -17.88 9.63
N ILE A 100 -5.90 -17.35 9.23
CA ILE A 100 -4.62 -18.06 9.34
C ILE A 100 -4.06 -17.87 10.76
N ARG A 101 -4.29 -16.70 11.37
CA ARG A 101 -3.91 -16.35 12.74
C ARG A 101 -5.08 -15.71 13.51
N PRO A 102 -5.08 -15.74 14.85
CA PRO A 102 -6.22 -15.31 15.69
C PRO A 102 -6.71 -13.85 15.47
N ASN A 103 -5.89 -12.99 14.87
CA ASN A 103 -6.16 -11.56 14.71
C ASN A 103 -6.16 -11.08 13.25
N ASP A 104 -6.10 -11.99 12.28
CA ASP A 104 -6.10 -11.59 10.88
C ASP A 104 -7.44 -10.94 10.51
N MET A 105 -7.35 -9.83 9.78
CA MET A 105 -8.51 -9.14 9.18
C MET A 105 -8.70 -9.60 7.74
N ALA A 106 -7.60 -9.72 7.02
CA ALA A 106 -7.50 -10.28 5.70
C ALA A 106 -6.09 -10.87 5.53
N TYR A 107 -5.86 -11.56 4.42
CA TYR A 107 -4.55 -12.01 4.00
C TYR A 107 -4.51 -12.13 2.47
N ALA A 108 -3.30 -12.04 1.91
CA ALA A 108 -3.02 -12.41 0.54
C ALA A 108 -1.79 -13.31 0.44
N ASN A 109 -1.76 -14.16 -0.59
CA ASN A 109 -0.55 -14.88 -0.94
C ASN A 109 0.48 -13.89 -1.49
N VAL A 110 1.62 -13.76 -0.82
CA VAL A 110 2.64 -12.78 -1.20
C VAL A 110 3.13 -13.03 -2.63
N GLY A 111 3.05 -12.00 -3.48
CA GLY A 111 3.38 -12.09 -4.90
C GLY A 111 2.45 -12.98 -5.71
N GLY A 112 1.26 -13.28 -5.19
CA GLY A 112 0.24 -14.05 -5.91
C GLY A 112 -0.18 -13.41 -7.23
N TRP A 113 -0.11 -12.08 -7.34
CA TRP A 113 -0.50 -11.37 -8.56
C TRP A 113 0.39 -11.67 -9.76
N ALA A 114 1.71 -11.73 -9.56
CA ALA A 114 2.66 -12.11 -10.62
C ALA A 114 2.38 -13.53 -11.15
N LYS A 115 1.87 -14.42 -10.30
CA LYS A 115 1.48 -15.79 -10.65
C LYS A 115 0.02 -15.92 -11.09
N LYS A 116 -0.73 -14.82 -11.10
CA LYS A 116 -2.19 -14.78 -11.31
C LYS A 116 -2.93 -15.77 -10.40
N ASP A 117 -2.47 -15.90 -9.16
CA ASP A 117 -3.06 -16.75 -8.14
C ASP A 117 -4.50 -16.30 -7.85
N LYS A 118 -5.45 -17.21 -8.09
CA LYS A 118 -6.88 -16.94 -7.98
C LYS A 118 -7.36 -16.86 -6.52
N THR A 119 -6.54 -17.22 -5.54
CA THR A 119 -6.89 -16.99 -4.13
C THR A 119 -6.99 -15.50 -3.79
N GLY A 120 -6.30 -14.63 -4.55
CA GLY A 120 -6.41 -13.18 -4.42
C GLY A 120 -6.23 -12.66 -2.98
N LEU A 121 -7.03 -11.65 -2.64
CA LEU A 121 -7.19 -11.16 -1.27
C LEU A 121 -8.32 -11.94 -0.60
N THR A 122 -8.04 -12.50 0.57
CA THR A 122 -9.03 -13.24 1.36
C THR A 122 -9.32 -12.51 2.67
N PHE A 123 -10.57 -12.11 2.86
CA PHE A 123 -11.06 -11.55 4.12
C PHE A 123 -11.42 -12.65 5.09
N VAL A 124 -11.12 -12.45 6.37
CA VAL A 124 -11.40 -13.45 7.40
C VAL A 124 -12.88 -13.46 7.74
N LEU A 125 -13.53 -14.62 7.59
CA LEU A 125 -14.98 -14.79 7.77
C LEU A 125 -15.49 -14.26 9.12
N ALA A 126 -14.79 -14.56 10.21
CA ALA A 126 -15.16 -14.08 11.55
C ALA A 126 -15.13 -12.55 11.67
N ARG A 127 -14.36 -11.88 10.80
CA ARG A 127 -14.29 -10.42 10.69
C ARG A 127 -15.33 -9.87 9.70
N CYS A 128 -15.91 -10.68 8.82
CA CYS A 128 -17.05 -10.28 8.00
C CYS A 128 -18.35 -10.22 8.82
N ASP A 129 -18.48 -11.04 9.86
CA ASP A 129 -19.62 -11.03 10.78
C ASP A 129 -19.61 -9.78 11.67
N ASN A 130 -18.40 -9.33 12.06
CA ASN A 130 -18.12 -8.10 12.81
C ASN A 130 -17.11 -7.21 12.07
N PRO A 131 -17.51 -6.59 10.94
CA PRO A 131 -16.58 -5.84 10.10
C PRO A 131 -16.17 -4.53 10.76
N PRO A 132 -15.02 -3.94 10.35
CA PRO A 132 -14.72 -2.55 10.66
C PRO A 132 -15.91 -1.67 10.31
N THR A 133 -16.26 -0.78 11.24
CA THR A 133 -17.45 0.06 11.13
C THR A 133 -17.27 1.15 10.07
N ASP A 134 -16.04 1.61 9.85
CA ASP A 134 -15.73 2.66 8.89
C ASP A 134 -15.11 2.10 7.59
N ASP A 135 -15.42 2.77 6.48
CA ASP A 135 -14.93 2.43 5.15
C ASP A 135 -13.42 2.73 4.99
N GLU A 136 -12.89 3.67 5.76
CA GLU A 136 -11.47 4.05 5.73
C GLU A 136 -10.57 2.89 6.19
N THR A 137 -10.91 2.23 7.30
CA THR A 137 -10.20 1.05 7.80
C THR A 137 -10.28 -0.11 6.81
N LEU A 138 -11.44 -0.34 6.19
CA LEU A 138 -11.57 -1.41 5.19
C LEU A 138 -10.79 -1.08 3.91
N THR A 139 -10.73 0.19 3.53
CA THR A 139 -9.91 0.68 2.41
C THR A 139 -8.41 0.49 2.68
N ASP A 140 -7.95 0.80 3.91
CA ASP A 140 -6.56 0.54 4.31
C ASP A 140 -6.23 -0.96 4.28
N ILE A 141 -7.12 -1.82 4.76
CA ILE A 141 -6.95 -3.29 4.69
C ILE A 141 -6.83 -3.75 3.22
N ILE A 142 -7.72 -3.29 2.34
CA ILE A 142 -7.66 -3.62 0.90
C ILE A 142 -6.31 -3.18 0.32
N MET A 143 -5.90 -1.95 0.61
CA MET A 143 -4.64 -1.40 0.14
C MET A 143 -3.43 -2.17 0.67
N HIS A 144 -3.43 -2.51 1.96
CA HIS A 144 -2.38 -3.28 2.63
C HIS A 144 -2.22 -4.68 2.01
N GLU A 145 -3.30 -5.44 1.89
CA GLU A 145 -3.24 -6.80 1.34
C GLU A 145 -2.92 -6.80 -0.16
N SER A 146 -3.33 -5.76 -0.89
CA SER A 146 -2.96 -5.59 -2.31
C SER A 146 -1.46 -5.41 -2.49
N VAL A 147 -0.77 -4.80 -1.51
CA VAL A 147 0.69 -4.67 -1.52
C VAL A 147 1.36 -6.03 -1.34
N HIS A 148 0.85 -6.86 -0.41
CA HIS A 148 1.30 -8.25 -0.32
C HIS A 148 1.07 -9.01 -1.63
N PHE A 149 -0.11 -8.86 -2.23
CA PHE A 149 -0.51 -9.61 -3.41
C PHE A 149 0.28 -9.22 -4.67
N ALA A 150 0.52 -7.93 -4.90
CA ALA A 150 1.37 -7.43 -5.99
C ALA A 150 2.74 -8.14 -5.97
N GLY A 151 3.37 -8.16 -4.80
CA GLY A 151 4.65 -8.85 -4.60
C GLY A 151 5.85 -7.92 -4.62
N GLY A 152 7.02 -8.55 -4.57
CA GLY A 152 8.27 -7.94 -4.16
C GLY A 152 8.92 -6.90 -5.08
N ILE A 153 9.71 -6.03 -4.47
CA ILE A 153 10.75 -5.20 -5.11
C ILE A 153 12.04 -6.03 -5.19
N ASP A 154 12.69 -6.10 -6.35
CA ASP A 154 14.07 -6.61 -6.55
C ASP A 154 14.40 -7.86 -5.69
N HIS A 155 13.65 -8.95 -5.90
CA HIS A 155 13.79 -10.24 -5.22
C HIS A 155 13.37 -10.31 -3.73
N PHE A 156 12.81 -9.25 -3.14
CA PHE A 156 12.31 -9.27 -1.77
C PHE A 156 10.80 -9.32 -1.70
N ASN A 157 10.25 -10.38 -1.12
CA ASN A 157 8.84 -10.45 -0.76
C ASN A 157 8.46 -9.31 0.19
N ILE A 158 7.44 -8.52 -0.18
CA ILE A 158 6.84 -7.55 0.74
C ILE A 158 6.02 -8.35 1.74
N GLY A 159 6.55 -8.42 2.95
CA GLY A 159 6.07 -9.19 4.08
C GLY A 159 6.67 -8.51 5.30
N GLY A 160 5.84 -7.92 6.17
CA GLY A 160 6.31 -7.31 7.40
C GLY A 160 7.03 -8.34 8.27
N ASP A 161 7.85 -7.88 9.23
CA ASP A 161 8.36 -8.77 10.27
C ASP A 161 7.16 -9.25 11.11
N PRO A 162 6.80 -10.55 11.08
CA PRO A 162 5.64 -11.04 11.81
C PRO A 162 5.79 -10.89 13.32
N ASN A 163 7.02 -10.74 13.82
CA ASN A 163 7.30 -10.56 15.25
C ASN A 163 7.29 -9.10 15.69
N ASN A 164 7.40 -8.16 14.75
CA ASN A 164 7.40 -6.73 15.04
C ASN A 164 6.70 -5.92 13.93
N PRO A 165 5.38 -6.05 13.79
CA PRO A 165 4.67 -5.41 12.70
C PRO A 165 4.52 -3.90 12.96
N ALA A 166 4.83 -3.10 11.94
CA ALA A 166 4.68 -1.65 11.97
C ALA A 166 3.45 -1.23 11.15
N TYR A 167 2.38 -0.83 11.84
CA TYR A 167 1.13 -0.32 11.24
C TYR A 167 0.95 1.18 11.53
N GLY A 168 0.29 1.89 10.61
CA GLY A 168 0.02 3.33 10.73
C GLY A 168 1.29 4.14 10.97
N THR A 169 1.28 5.01 11.98
CA THR A 169 2.38 5.92 12.33
C THR A 169 3.71 5.22 12.64
N LYS A 170 3.65 3.94 13.06
CA LYS A 170 4.85 3.14 13.37
C LYS A 170 5.74 2.90 12.15
N VAL A 171 5.22 3.04 10.92
CA VAL A 171 6.05 2.90 9.71
C VAL A 171 7.20 3.91 9.67
N PHE A 172 7.05 5.05 10.36
CA PHE A 172 8.08 6.09 10.42
C PHE A 172 9.29 5.70 11.28
N THR A 173 9.23 4.64 12.07
CA THR A 173 10.37 4.16 12.88
C THR A 173 11.23 3.13 12.13
N LEU A 174 10.77 2.64 10.98
CA LEU A 174 11.49 1.68 10.15
C LEU A 174 12.67 2.36 9.45
N ASN A 175 13.77 1.62 9.25
CA ASN A 175 14.82 2.01 8.30
C ASN A 175 14.39 1.73 6.86
N ASN A 176 15.17 2.17 5.87
CA ASN A 176 14.85 2.02 4.44
C ASN A 176 14.53 0.57 4.06
N LYS A 177 15.40 -0.38 4.42
CA LYS A 177 15.25 -1.80 4.07
C LYS A 177 13.99 -2.41 4.68
N GLN A 178 13.63 -2.02 5.90
CA GLN A 178 12.41 -2.48 6.56
C GLN A 178 11.18 -1.83 5.91
N ALA A 179 11.23 -0.52 5.66
CA ALA A 179 10.13 0.25 5.10
C ALA A 179 9.73 -0.25 3.70
N LEU A 180 10.71 -0.55 2.83
CA LEU A 180 10.47 -1.11 1.50
C LEU A 180 9.82 -2.51 1.51
N LYS A 181 9.94 -3.26 2.62
CA LYS A 181 9.39 -4.61 2.78
C LYS A 181 8.11 -4.67 3.59
N ASN A 182 7.66 -3.55 4.15
CA ASN A 182 6.52 -3.49 5.04
C ASN A 182 5.28 -3.00 4.29
N ALA A 183 4.24 -3.85 4.15
CA ALA A 183 3.03 -3.51 3.40
C ALA A 183 2.31 -2.26 3.95
N SER A 184 2.28 -2.09 5.27
CA SER A 184 1.68 -0.91 5.90
C SER A 184 2.39 0.39 5.53
N THR A 185 3.67 0.35 5.15
CA THR A 185 4.38 1.56 4.69
C THR A 185 3.75 2.06 3.39
N TYR A 186 3.40 1.15 2.49
CA TYR A 186 2.74 1.50 1.22
C TYR A 186 1.28 1.89 1.44
N SER A 187 0.54 1.19 2.29
CA SER A 187 -0.85 1.57 2.58
C SER A 187 -0.92 2.93 3.25
N TYR A 188 -0.06 3.19 4.24
CA TYR A 188 0.00 4.46 4.94
C TYR A 188 0.55 5.60 4.07
N PHE A 189 1.52 5.32 3.19
CA PHE A 189 1.96 6.32 2.20
C PHE A 189 0.81 6.73 1.26
N ALA A 190 0.02 5.77 0.77
CA ALA A 190 -1.14 6.04 -0.08
C ALA A 190 -2.24 6.80 0.67
N TYR A 191 -2.48 6.45 1.94
CA TYR A 191 -3.37 7.16 2.85
C TYR A 191 -2.96 8.63 3.05
N LEU A 192 -1.67 8.92 3.20
CA LEU A 192 -1.16 10.28 3.36
C LEU A 192 -1.19 11.04 2.03
N ALA A 193 -0.89 10.36 0.92
CA ALA A 193 -0.83 10.97 -0.40
C ALA A 193 -2.18 11.53 -0.88
N ARG A 194 -3.31 10.96 -0.44
CA ARG A 194 -4.65 11.50 -0.72
C ARG A 194 -4.98 12.78 0.06
N MET A 195 -4.24 13.09 1.12
CA MET A 195 -4.49 14.26 1.96
C MET A 195 -3.95 15.53 1.28
N PRO A 196 -4.47 16.72 1.64
CA PRO A 196 -3.86 17.98 1.25
C PRO A 196 -2.37 18.02 1.62
N ASN A 197 -1.53 18.54 0.74
CA ASN A 197 -0.07 18.52 0.90
C ASN A 197 0.44 19.21 2.19
N ILE A 198 -0.32 20.18 2.71
CA ILE A 198 -0.03 20.82 4.00
C ILE A 198 -0.04 19.82 5.17
N GLN A 199 -0.77 18.71 5.05
CA GLN A 199 -0.84 17.65 6.06
C GLN A 199 0.29 16.63 5.92
N TRP A 200 1.00 16.58 4.80
CA TRP A 200 2.08 15.60 4.59
C TRP A 200 3.25 15.77 5.56
N ALA A 201 3.46 16.98 6.07
CA ALA A 201 4.51 17.26 7.05
C ALA A 201 4.11 16.90 8.48
N THR A 202 2.81 16.97 8.81
CA THR A 202 2.32 16.96 10.20
C THR A 202 1.45 15.77 10.56
N ALA A 203 0.92 15.04 9.57
CA ALA A 203 0.15 13.83 9.83
C ALA A 203 1.06 12.79 10.47
N THR A 204 0.81 12.51 11.76
CA THR A 204 1.43 11.45 12.55
C THR A 204 0.57 10.22 12.47
#